data_AF-A0A3D5VIU4-F1
#
_entry.id   AF-A0A3D5VIU4-F1
#
_cell.length_a   1.000
_cell.length_b   1.000
_cell.length_c   1.000
_cell.angle_alpha   90.00
_cell.angle_beta   90.00
_cell.angle_gamma   90.00
#
_symmetry.space_group_name_H-M   'P 1'
#
loop_
_entity.id
_entity.type
_entity.pdbx_description
1 polymer ?
#
loop_
_entity_poly.entity_id
_entity_poly.type
_entity_poly.pdbx_seq_one_letter_code
_entity_poly.pdbx_strand_id
1 'polypeptide(L)'
;MEKKGVLTKVLAVVGTALVWVPILSTLALSVIGSISNRVLRFDYLLPAELFPFALVGSLLLLWAALRARSHQKLIASGLGTMLVFLIGGQAIAIFTDLASGAAEPTGWPWGLVVAFLALYSLALIATCIAGLMLVKNLFILGE
;
A
#
# COMPACT_ATOMS: atom_id res chain seq x y z
N MET A 1 7.12 17.27 -28.29
CA MET A 1 6.82 17.42 -26.85
C MET A 1 5.62 16.55 -26.37
N GLU A 2 4.92 15.81 -27.24
CA GLU A 2 3.75 14.98 -26.88
C GLU A 2 4.06 13.68 -26.10
N LYS A 3 5.20 13.02 -26.33
CA LYS A 3 5.48 11.70 -25.71
C LYS A 3 5.60 11.74 -24.18
N LYS A 4 5.96 12.89 -23.60
CA LYS A 4 6.11 13.06 -22.14
C LYS A 4 4.75 12.97 -21.41
N GLY A 5 3.67 13.42 -22.05
CA GLY A 5 2.32 13.34 -21.49
C GLY A 5 1.81 11.90 -21.47
N VAL A 6 1.96 11.17 -22.58
CA VAL A 6 1.49 9.76 -22.69
C VAL A 6 2.22 8.86 -21.69
N LEU A 7 3.55 8.95 -21.61
CA LEU A 7 4.33 8.13 -20.69
C LEU A 7 3.96 8.41 -19.21
N THR A 8 3.76 9.67 -18.83
CA THR A 8 3.37 10.04 -17.46
C THR A 8 1.98 9.53 -17.12
N LYS A 9 1.04 9.57 -18.07
CA LYS A 9 -0.30 9.00 -17.93
C LYS A 9 -0.26 7.49 -17.74
N VAL A 10 0.52 6.76 -18.55
CA VAL A 10 0.68 5.30 -18.40
C VAL A 10 1.27 4.95 -17.04
N LEU A 11 2.35 5.63 -16.61
CA LEU A 11 2.93 5.42 -15.28
C LEU A 11 1.91 5.67 -14.16
N ALA A 12 1.13 6.74 -14.25
CA ALA A 12 0.13 7.06 -13.24
C ALA A 12 -0.98 6.01 -13.17
N VAL A 13 -1.48 5.54 -14.31
CA VAL A 13 -2.53 4.51 -14.39
C VAL A 13 -2.01 3.15 -13.89
N VAL A 14 -0.87 2.70 -14.40
CA VAL A 14 -0.26 1.42 -13.98
C VAL A 14 0.14 1.47 -12.51
N GLY A 15 0.76 2.56 -12.07
CA GLY A 15 1.11 2.76 -10.67
C GLY A 15 -0.11 2.72 -9.77
N THR A 16 -1.19 3.42 -10.13
CA THR A 16 -2.45 3.38 -9.37
C THR A 16 -3.02 1.98 -9.30
N ALA A 17 -3.12 1.28 -10.44
CA ALA A 17 -3.63 -0.09 -10.49
C ALA A 17 -2.84 -1.03 -9.57
N LEU A 18 -1.50 -0.95 -9.59
CA LEU A 18 -0.64 -1.78 -8.74
C LEU A 18 -0.79 -1.48 -7.24
N VAL A 19 -0.89 -0.21 -6.83
CA VAL A 19 -1.06 0.14 -5.40
C VAL A 19 -2.43 -0.31 -4.86
N TRP A 20 -3.45 -0.43 -5.73
CA TRP A 20 -4.75 -0.98 -5.33
C TRP A 20 -4.76 -2.50 -5.17
N VAL A 21 -3.83 -3.25 -5.77
CA VAL A 21 -3.79 -4.72 -5.73
C VAL A 21 -3.84 -5.29 -4.31
N PRO A 22 -3.01 -4.85 -3.33
CA PRO A 22 -3.01 -5.43 -1.99
C PRO A 22 -4.35 -5.24 -1.27
N ILE A 23 -4.94 -4.04 -1.36
CA ILE A 23 -6.22 -3.72 -0.71
C ILE A 23 -7.36 -4.51 -1.36
N LEU A 24 -7.43 -4.53 -2.69
CA LEU A 24 -8.47 -5.26 -3.39
C LEU A 24 -8.37 -6.77 -3.17
N SER A 25 -7.14 -7.32 -3.16
CA SER A 25 -6.92 -8.74 -2.90
C SER A 25 -7.35 -9.12 -1.49
N THR A 26 -7.03 -8.28 -0.50
CA THR A 26 -7.43 -8.49 0.90
C THR A 26 -8.95 -8.52 1.05
N LEU A 27 -9.64 -7.54 0.44
CA LEU A 27 -11.09 -7.48 0.48
C LEU A 27 -11.75 -8.64 -0.30
N ALA A 28 -11.24 -8.95 -1.50
CA ALA A 28 -11.78 -10.01 -2.34
C ALA A 28 -11.62 -11.39 -1.67
N LEU A 29 -10.43 -11.72 -1.18
CA LEU A 29 -10.18 -12.98 -0.47
C LEU A 29 -10.95 -13.06 0.84
N SER A 30 -11.11 -11.93 1.55
CA SER A 30 -11.96 -11.89 2.73
C SER A 30 -13.40 -12.25 2.40
N VAL A 31 -13.99 -11.66 1.36
CA VAL A 31 -15.36 -11.94 0.93
C VAL A 31 -15.51 -13.40 0.46
N ILE A 32 -14.63 -13.85 -0.43
CA ILE A 32 -14.68 -15.23 -0.98
C ILE A 32 -14.49 -16.25 0.13
N GLY A 33 -13.48 -16.07 0.99
CA GLY A 33 -13.18 -16.93 2.11
C GLY A 33 -14.31 -16.97 3.14
N SER A 34 -14.98 -15.84 3.36
CA SER A 34 -16.12 -15.75 4.27
C SER A 34 -17.35 -16.48 3.75
N ILE A 35 -17.67 -16.34 2.47
CA ILE A 35 -18.79 -17.03 1.83
C ILE A 35 -18.54 -18.55 1.82
N SER A 36 -17.33 -18.97 1.44
CA SER A 36 -16.98 -20.39 1.34
C SER A 36 -17.00 -21.11 2.69
N ASN A 37 -16.61 -20.43 3.77
CA ASN A 37 -16.45 -21.07 5.09
C ASN A 37 -17.57 -20.73 6.08
N ARG A 38 -18.53 -19.87 5.68
CA ARG A 38 -19.59 -19.30 6.54
C ARG A 38 -19.07 -18.63 7.82
N VAL A 39 -17.80 -18.24 7.84
CA VAL A 39 -17.12 -17.59 8.95
C VAL A 39 -16.33 -16.43 8.37
N LEU A 40 -16.44 -15.25 8.97
CA LEU A 40 -15.70 -14.07 8.52
C LEU A 40 -14.19 -14.32 8.64
N ARG A 41 -13.51 -14.47 7.50
CA ARG A 41 -12.07 -14.69 7.41
C ARG A 41 -11.41 -13.45 6.81
N PHE A 42 -10.89 -12.59 7.67
CA PHE A 42 -10.16 -11.40 7.24
C PHE A 42 -8.66 -11.59 7.47
N ASP A 43 -7.91 -11.70 6.38
CA ASP A 43 -6.44 -11.78 6.44
C ASP A 43 -5.85 -10.36 6.47
N TYR A 44 -5.53 -9.88 7.67
CA TYR A 44 -4.97 -8.56 7.87
C TYR A 44 -3.45 -8.50 7.58
N LEU A 45 -2.78 -9.62 7.33
CA LEU A 45 -1.37 -9.68 6.98
C LEU A 45 -1.17 -9.57 5.46
N LEU A 46 -2.15 -10.02 4.68
CA LEU A 46 -2.11 -10.01 3.21
C LEU A 46 -1.69 -8.67 2.56
N PRO A 47 -2.14 -7.48 3.04
CA PRO A 47 -1.65 -6.22 2.48
C PRO A 47 -0.13 -6.08 2.55
N ALA A 48 0.47 -6.53 3.65
CA ALA A 48 1.91 -6.50 3.87
C ALA A 48 2.65 -7.58 3.07
N GLU A 49 2.05 -8.75 2.84
CA GLU A 49 2.63 -9.78 1.97
C GLU A 49 2.69 -9.31 0.51
N LEU A 50 1.66 -8.60 0.06
CA LEU A 50 1.59 -8.00 -1.27
C LEU A 50 2.31 -6.63 -1.35
N PHE A 51 3.11 -6.29 -0.33
CA PHE A 51 3.92 -5.07 -0.31
C PHE A 51 4.78 -4.85 -1.56
N PRO A 52 5.37 -5.85 -2.23
CA PRO A 52 6.10 -5.62 -3.48
C PRO A 52 5.26 -4.91 -4.56
N PHE A 53 3.96 -5.20 -4.65
CA PHE A 53 3.05 -4.50 -5.56
C PHE A 53 2.81 -3.06 -5.11
N ALA A 54 2.60 -2.84 -3.80
CA ALA A 54 2.49 -1.49 -3.23
C ALA A 54 3.75 -0.65 -3.48
N LEU A 55 4.93 -1.24 -3.32
CA LEU A 55 6.22 -0.58 -3.50
C LEU A 55 6.43 -0.19 -4.97
N VAL A 56 6.32 -1.15 -5.89
CA VAL A 56 6.48 -0.89 -7.33
C VAL A 56 5.45 0.13 -7.80
N GLY A 57 4.18 -0.02 -7.41
CA GLY A 57 3.13 0.93 -7.76
C GLY A 57 3.41 2.34 -7.24
N SER A 58 3.84 2.46 -5.98
CA SER A 58 4.15 3.75 -5.36
C SER A 58 5.37 4.44 -5.98
N LEU A 59 6.39 3.67 -6.38
CA LEU A 59 7.56 4.20 -7.10
C LEU A 59 7.19 4.71 -8.49
N LEU A 60 6.31 3.99 -9.21
CA LEU A 60 5.79 4.45 -10.50
C LEU A 60 4.95 5.73 -10.35
N LEU A 61 4.10 5.80 -9.32
CA LEU A 61 3.33 7.00 -8.98
C LEU A 61 4.24 8.17 -8.61
N LEU A 62 5.28 7.93 -7.81
CA LEU A 62 6.23 8.97 -7.44
C LEU A 62 6.97 9.48 -8.68
N TRP A 63 7.36 8.59 -9.59
CA TRP A 63 8.01 9.00 -10.82
C TRP A 63 7.07 9.80 -11.74
N ALA A 64 5.80 9.40 -11.85
CA ALA A 64 4.78 10.17 -12.57
C ALA A 64 4.56 11.56 -11.93
N ALA A 65 4.45 11.62 -10.61
CA ALA A 65 4.29 12.85 -9.84
C ALA A 65 5.50 13.78 -9.98
N LEU A 66 6.72 13.23 -10.00
CA LEU A 66 7.95 13.97 -10.25
C LEU A 66 7.96 14.62 -11.64
N ARG A 67 7.52 13.87 -12.66
CA ARG A 67 7.41 14.38 -14.04
C ARG A 67 6.31 15.42 -14.21
N ALA A 68 5.17 15.21 -13.55
CA ALA A 68 4.01 16.11 -13.59
C ALA A 68 4.13 17.31 -12.63
N ARG A 69 5.15 17.34 -11.77
CA ARG A 69 5.30 18.31 -10.66
C ARG A 69 4.06 18.44 -9.76
N SER A 70 3.25 17.38 -9.67
CA SER A 70 1.97 17.37 -8.98
C SER A 70 1.91 16.21 -7.98
N HIS A 71 1.32 16.43 -6.80
CA HIS A 71 1.08 15.40 -5.77
C HIS A 71 2.33 14.66 -5.21
N GLN A 72 3.54 15.15 -5.50
CA GLN A 72 4.80 14.54 -5.07
C GLN A 72 4.88 14.36 -3.56
N LYS A 73 4.53 15.39 -2.79
CA LYS A 73 4.60 15.36 -1.32
C LYS A 73 3.71 14.28 -0.73
N LEU A 74 2.48 14.14 -1.24
CA LEU A 74 1.52 13.14 -0.76
C LEU A 74 1.97 11.72 -1.09
N ILE A 75 2.46 11.49 -2.32
CA ILE A 75 2.91 10.16 -2.74
C ILE A 75 4.23 9.78 -2.03
N ALA A 76 5.16 10.73 -1.90
CA ALA A 76 6.42 10.50 -1.20
C ALA A 76 6.21 10.29 0.31
N SER A 77 5.31 11.06 0.93
CA SER A 77 4.96 10.84 2.34
C SER A 77 4.27 9.50 2.53
N GLY A 78 3.32 9.14 1.66
CA GLY A 78 2.65 7.85 1.71
C GLY A 78 3.63 6.68 1.61
N LEU A 79 4.55 6.73 0.63
CA LEU A 79 5.60 5.73 0.46
C LEU A 79 6.53 5.66 1.68
N GLY A 80 7.00 6.79 2.17
CA GLY A 80 7.86 6.85 3.36
C GLY A 80 7.17 6.26 4.59
N THR A 81 5.91 6.65 4.83
CA THR A 81 5.10 6.16 5.94
C THR A 81 4.85 4.65 5.84
N MET A 82 4.55 4.13 4.65
CA MET A 82 4.42 2.69 4.43
C MET A 82 5.71 1.93 4.78
N LEU A 83 6.85 2.41 4.31
CA LEU A 83 8.15 1.78 4.60
C LEU A 83 8.47 1.80 6.09
N VAL A 84 8.28 2.94 6.75
CA VAL A 84 8.57 3.09 8.18
C VAL A 84 7.73 2.13 9.03
N PHE A 85 6.41 2.08 8.79
CA PHE A 85 5.55 1.22 9.59
C PHE A 85 5.67 -0.26 9.23
N LEU A 86 5.93 -0.61 7.98
CA LEU A 86 6.13 -2.01 7.63
C LEU A 86 7.47 -2.53 8.21
N ILE A 87 8.57 -1.84 7.95
CA ILE A 87 9.90 -2.26 8.41
C ILE A 87 9.96 -2.21 9.95
N GLY A 88 9.39 -1.17 10.57
CA GLY A 88 9.34 -1.06 12.02
C GLY A 88 8.55 -2.20 12.69
N GLY A 89 7.40 -2.57 12.11
CA GLY A 89 6.59 -3.68 12.62
C GLY A 89 7.31 -5.02 12.49
N GLN A 90 7.99 -5.24 11.36
CA GLN A 90 8.81 -6.43 11.14
C GLN A 90 10.00 -6.50 12.11
N ALA A 91 10.69 -5.39 12.34
CA ALA A 91 11.79 -5.34 13.30
C ALA A 91 11.34 -5.75 14.71
N ILE A 92 10.20 -5.21 15.17
CA ILE A 92 9.61 -5.60 16.47
C ILE A 92 9.30 -7.09 16.49
N ALA A 93 8.66 -7.63 15.44
CA ALA A 93 8.33 -9.05 15.36
C ALA A 93 9.56 -9.96 15.40
N ILE A 94 10.67 -9.54 14.80
CA ILE A 94 11.95 -10.27 14.83
C ILE A 94 12.56 -10.24 16.24
N PHE A 95 12.62 -9.07 16.88
CA PHE A 95 13.23 -8.93 18.21
C PHE A 95 12.44 -9.60 19.34
N THR A 96 11.17 -9.89 19.10
CA THR A 96 10.24 -10.46 20.10
C THR A 96 9.92 -11.92 19.84
N ASP A 97 10.64 -12.56 18.91
CA ASP A 97 10.43 -13.95 18.48
C ASP A 97 9.00 -14.26 17.96
N LEU A 98 8.21 -13.22 17.67
CA LEU A 98 6.92 -13.36 16.99
C LEU A 98 7.11 -13.82 15.54
N ALA A 99 8.19 -13.38 14.88
CA ALA A 99 8.49 -13.75 13.50
C ALA A 99 8.93 -15.22 13.35
N SER A 100 9.54 -15.81 14.39
CA SER A 100 9.94 -17.22 14.39
C SER A 100 8.78 -18.16 14.80
N GLY A 101 7.68 -17.61 15.31
CA GLY A 101 6.57 -18.37 15.88
C GLY A 101 6.87 -18.99 17.25
N ALA A 102 8.04 -18.68 17.84
CA ALA A 102 8.42 -19.18 19.16
C ALA A 102 7.68 -18.42 20.27
N ALA A 103 7.35 -17.14 20.05
CA ALA A 103 6.46 -16.39 20.91
C ALA A 103 5.00 -16.52 20.44
N GLU A 104 4.08 -16.79 21.36
CA GLU A 104 2.66 -16.73 21.07
C GLU A 104 2.25 -15.30 20.68
N PRO A 105 1.34 -15.11 19.70
CA PRO A 105 0.86 -13.79 19.25
C PRO A 105 -0.08 -13.16 20.28
N THR A 106 0.46 -12.86 21.47
CA THR A 106 -0.27 -12.29 22.59
C THR A 106 0.54 -11.16 23.24
N GLY A 107 -0.12 -10.36 24.08
CA GLY A 107 0.53 -9.28 24.83
C GLY A 107 0.83 -8.02 24.01
N TRP A 108 1.61 -7.13 24.61
CA TRP A 108 1.91 -5.80 24.05
C TRP A 108 2.75 -5.82 22.76
N PRO A 109 3.71 -6.76 22.54
CA PRO A 109 4.50 -6.76 21.30
C PRO A 109 3.63 -7.06 20.09
N TRP A 110 2.72 -8.04 20.21
CA TRP A 110 1.77 -8.38 19.16
C TRP A 110 0.84 -7.19 18.87
N GLY A 111 0.28 -6.54 19.91
CA GLY A 111 -0.54 -5.35 19.75
C GLY A 111 0.18 -4.21 19.01
N LEU A 112 1.48 -4.02 19.27
CA LEU A 112 2.29 -3.02 18.59
C LEU A 112 2.53 -3.37 17.11
N VAL A 113 2.80 -4.64 16.80
CA VAL A 113 2.93 -5.10 15.40
C VAL A 113 1.62 -4.89 14.63
N VAL A 114 0.48 -5.23 15.23
CA VAL A 114 -0.85 -5.01 14.64
C VAL A 114 -1.11 -3.51 14.43
N ALA A 115 -0.73 -2.65 15.38
CA ALA A 115 -0.86 -1.20 15.22
C ALA A 115 -0.01 -0.67 14.05
N PHE A 116 1.22 -1.17 13.88
CA PHE A 116 2.08 -0.82 12.76
C PHE A 116 1.51 -1.30 11.43
N LEU A 117 0.93 -2.51 11.37
CA LEU A 117 0.23 -3.01 10.18
C LEU A 117 -1.00 -2.18 9.84
N ALA A 118 -1.76 -1.72 10.83
CA ALA A 118 -2.89 -0.82 10.62
C ALA A 118 -2.44 0.53 10.05
N LEU A 119 -1.39 1.13 10.61
CA LEU A 119 -0.82 2.39 10.13
C LEU A 119 -0.21 2.26 8.72
N TYR A 120 0.46 1.15 8.44
CA TYR A 120 0.90 0.79 7.09
C TYR A 120 -0.30 0.73 6.12
N SER A 121 -1.38 0.06 6.49
CA SER A 121 -2.57 -0.09 5.65
C SER A 121 -3.25 1.25 5.39
N LEU A 122 -3.33 2.14 6.40
CA LEU A 122 -3.85 3.50 6.23
C LEU A 122 -2.97 4.33 5.29
N ALA A 123 -1.65 4.23 5.40
CA ALA A 123 -0.73 4.90 4.50
C ALA A 123 -0.84 4.38 3.06
N LEU A 124 -1.06 3.08 2.89
CA LEU A 124 -1.33 2.46 1.60
C LEU A 124 -2.62 2.98 0.98
N ILE A 125 -3.72 3.03 1.73
CA ILE A 125 -5.00 3.60 1.27
C ILE A 125 -4.83 5.09 0.89
N ALA A 126 -4.12 5.87 1.70
CA ALA A 126 -3.82 7.27 1.36
C ALA A 126 -3.04 7.38 0.03
N THR A 127 -2.10 6.47 -0.22
CA THR A 127 -1.34 6.41 -1.47
C THR A 127 -2.22 5.99 -2.66
N CYS A 128 -3.15 5.04 -2.47
CA CYS A 128 -4.17 4.69 -3.48
C CYS A 128 -4.98 5.92 -3.90
N ILE A 129 -5.46 6.69 -2.92
CA ILE A 129 -6.26 7.90 -3.16
C ILE A 129 -5.40 8.96 -3.87
N ALA A 130 -4.16 9.17 -3.44
CA ALA A 130 -3.24 10.10 -4.08
C ALA A 130 -2.95 9.71 -5.55
N GLY A 131 -2.83 8.41 -5.85
CA GLY A 131 -2.71 7.90 -7.22
C GLY A 131 -3.91 8.26 -8.09
N LEU A 132 -5.14 8.05 -7.58
CA LEU A 132 -6.35 8.45 -8.28
C LEU A 132 -6.43 9.97 -8.50
N MET A 133 -6.03 10.78 -7.52
CA MET A 133 -5.97 12.24 -7.66
C MET A 133 -4.96 12.66 -8.73
N LEU A 134 -3.78 12.02 -8.78
CA LEU A 134 -2.78 12.29 -9.82
C LEU A 134 -3.31 11.93 -11.21
N VAL A 135 -3.93 10.77 -11.37
CA VAL A 135 -4.58 10.36 -12.64
C VAL A 135 -5.65 11.38 -13.02
N LYS A 136 -6.53 11.74 -12.09
CA LYS A 136 -7.58 12.74 -12.33
C LYS A 136 -6.99 14.06 -12.86
N ASN A 137 -5.93 14.56 -12.23
CA ASN A 137 -5.30 15.81 -12.66
C ASN A 137 -4.68 15.69 -14.05
N LEU A 138 -3.96 14.60 -14.35
CA LEU A 138 -3.31 14.38 -15.65
C LEU A 138 -4.29 14.24 -16.83
N PHE A 139 -5.49 13.73 -16.58
CA PHE A 139 -6.48 13.48 -17.64
C PHE A 139 -7.56 14.55 -17.73
N ILE A 140 -7.96 15.16 -16.61
CA ILE A 140 -9.08 16.12 -16.57
C ILE A 140 -8.59 17.57 -16.55
N LEU A 141 -7.49 17.88 -15.84
CA LEU A 141 -7.00 19.26 -15.71
C LEU A 141 -5.95 19.62 -16.77
N GLY A 142 -5.32 18.65 -17.41
CA GLY A 142 -4.43 18.87 -18.55
C GLY A 142 -3.12 19.59 -18.22
N GLU A 143 -2.75 19.70 -16.94
CA GLU A 143 -1.49 20.30 -16.47
C GLU A 143 -0.28 19.37 -16.64
#